data_AF-A0A523S281-F1
#
_entry.id   AF-A0A523S281-F1
#
_cell.length_a   1.000
_cell.length_b   1.000
_cell.length_c   1.000
_cell.angle_alpha   90.00
_cell.angle_beta   90.00
_cell.angle_gamma   90.00
#
_symmetry.space_group_name_H-M   'P 1'
#
loop_
_entity.id
_entity.type
_entity.pdbx_description
1 polymer ?
#
loop_
_entity_poly.entity_id
_entity_poly.type
_entity_poly.pdbx_seq_one_letter_code
_entity_poly.pdbx_strand_id
1 'polypeptide(L)'
;MRFLTHVLEFFKNIVAQAEETKITQVLVKILENAVVHGRPKRIEVRSAVVSGEVNLTITNDGIQISQEIRPKIFDYGFSSEEIRRGLGLSYVKKLVEALDWTITLRDIRETAFVIFIPNKDLQI
;
A
#
# COMPACT_ATOMS: atom_id res chain seq x y z
N MET A 1 19.97 -1.37 19.90
CA MET A 1 19.45 -2.37 18.94
C MET A 1 17.93 -2.39 19.09
N ARG A 2 17.17 -1.93 18.09
CA ARG A 2 15.72 -1.73 18.18
C ARG A 2 15.04 -2.87 17.43
N PHE A 3 14.27 -3.70 18.12
CA PHE A 3 13.58 -4.83 17.52
C PHE A 3 12.30 -4.36 16.82
N LEU A 4 12.10 -4.86 15.61
CA LEU A 4 10.87 -4.73 14.83
C LEU A 4 10.02 -5.98 15.15
N THR A 5 8.88 -5.80 15.81
CA THR A 5 7.95 -6.91 16.10
C THR A 5 6.94 -7.02 14.96
N HIS A 6 7.01 -8.10 14.20
CA HIS A 6 5.95 -8.50 13.28
C HIS A 6 5.05 -9.52 13.98
N VAL A 7 3.75 -9.23 14.07
CA VAL A 7 2.74 -10.22 14.43
C VAL A 7 2.01 -10.56 13.14
N LEU A 8 2.19 -11.78 12.63
CA LEU A 8 1.46 -12.30 11.47
C LEU A 8 0.55 -13.43 11.98
N GLU A 9 -0.76 -13.16 12.09
CA GLU A 9 -1.78 -14.20 12.26
C GLU A 9 -2.39 -14.48 10.89
N PHE A 10 -2.07 -15.63 10.29
CA PHE A 10 -2.64 -16.06 9.00
C PHE A 10 -3.89 -16.92 9.23
N PHE A 11 -5.07 -16.34 9.03
CA PHE A 11 -6.30 -17.11 8.85
C PHE A 11 -6.56 -17.25 7.34
N LYS A 12 -6.37 -18.48 6.81
CA LYS A 12 -6.35 -18.90 5.39
C LYS A 12 -5.13 -18.41 4.58
N ASN A 13 -4.54 -19.35 3.83
CA ASN A 13 -3.56 -19.04 2.78
C ASN A 13 -4.31 -18.34 1.64
N ILE A 14 -4.03 -17.07 1.39
CA ILE A 14 -4.52 -16.33 0.24
C ILE A 14 -3.41 -16.34 -0.80
N VAL A 15 -3.71 -16.82 -2.00
CA VAL A 15 -2.79 -16.82 -3.14
C VAL A 15 -3.43 -16.00 -4.25
N ALA A 16 -2.68 -15.03 -4.77
CA ALA A 16 -3.09 -14.18 -5.88
C ALA A 16 -2.07 -14.29 -7.03
N GLN A 17 -2.54 -14.35 -8.26
CA GLN A 17 -1.73 -14.26 -9.46
C GLN A 17 -1.41 -12.80 -9.75
N ALA A 18 -0.14 -12.48 -9.95
CA ALA A 18 0.31 -11.15 -10.34
C ALA A 18 1.61 -11.24 -11.12
N GLU A 19 1.87 -10.23 -11.94
CA GLU A 19 3.18 -10.05 -12.58
C GLU A 19 4.22 -9.66 -11.51
N GLU A 20 5.25 -10.50 -11.36
CA GLU A 20 6.27 -10.41 -10.30
C GLU A 20 6.89 -9.02 -10.16
N THR A 21 7.27 -8.41 -11.29
CA THR A 21 7.90 -7.09 -11.34
C THR A 21 6.97 -6.00 -10.83
N LYS A 22 5.70 -6.00 -11.25
CA LYS A 22 4.69 -5.01 -10.86
C LYS A 22 4.40 -5.08 -9.38
N ILE A 23 4.11 -6.27 -8.85
CA ILE A 23 3.76 -6.41 -7.42
C ILE A 23 4.95 -6.08 -6.52
N THR A 24 6.17 -6.47 -6.92
CA THR A 24 7.39 -6.12 -6.18
C THR A 24 7.56 -4.60 -6.10
N GLN A 25 7.41 -3.90 -7.23
CA GLN A 25 7.54 -2.44 -7.26
C GLN A 25 6.44 -1.74 -6.44
N VAL A 26 5.20 -2.24 -6.49
CA VAL A 26 4.09 -1.72 -5.67
C VAL A 26 4.42 -1.80 -4.19
N LEU A 27 4.84 -2.98 -3.70
CA LEU A 27 5.15 -3.19 -2.29
C LEU A 27 6.36 -2.36 -1.84
N VAL A 28 7.44 -2.38 -2.62
CA VAL A 28 8.65 -1.61 -2.30
C VAL A 28 8.33 -0.13 -2.18
N LYS A 29 7.58 0.45 -3.12
CA LYS A 29 7.28 1.89 -3.12
C LYS A 29 6.37 2.30 -1.96
N ILE A 30 5.39 1.49 -1.60
CA ILE A 30 4.53 1.78 -0.44
C ILE A 30 5.34 1.70 0.86
N LEU A 31 6.19 0.69 1.01
CA LEU A 31 7.04 0.51 2.19
C LEU A 31 8.11 1.61 2.31
N GLU A 32 8.75 1.98 1.20
CA GLU A 32 9.68 3.13 1.14
C GLU A 32 8.99 4.42 1.58
N ASN A 33 7.78 4.69 1.09
CA ASN A 33 7.02 5.88 1.49
C ASN A 33 6.71 5.88 2.98
N ALA A 34 6.30 4.73 3.54
CA ALA A 34 6.07 4.59 4.97
C ALA A 34 7.34 4.90 5.78
N VAL A 35 8.49 4.34 5.41
CA VAL A 35 9.77 4.55 6.12
C VAL A 35 10.26 6.00 6.02
N VAL A 36 10.29 6.56 4.80
CA VAL A 36 10.86 7.88 4.52
C VAL A 36 9.99 9.00 5.08
N HIS A 37 8.69 8.96 4.79
CA HIS A 37 7.78 10.06 5.11
C HIS A 37 7.02 9.83 6.42
N GLY A 38 6.66 8.58 6.71
CA GLY A 38 5.94 8.23 7.94
C GLY A 38 6.85 8.17 9.17
N ARG A 39 8.12 7.77 9.03
CA ARG A 39 9.02 7.51 10.19
C ARG A 39 8.36 6.65 11.30
N PRO A 40 7.65 5.55 10.94
CA PRO A 40 6.85 4.79 11.89
C PRO A 40 7.70 4.00 12.88
N LYS A 41 7.07 3.56 13.97
CA LYS A 41 7.62 2.50 14.84
C LYS A 41 7.16 1.11 14.37
N ARG A 42 6.02 1.04 13.67
CA ARG A 42 5.39 -0.18 13.20
C ARG A 42 4.87 -0.01 11.77
N ILE A 43 5.16 -0.98 10.93
CA ILE A 43 4.49 -1.19 9.65
C ILE A 43 3.83 -2.56 9.71
N GLU A 44 2.56 -2.61 9.35
CA GLU A 44 1.73 -3.80 9.40
C GLU A 44 1.16 -4.09 8.02
N VAL A 45 1.23 -5.35 7.58
CA VAL A 45 0.65 -5.83 6.33
C VAL A 45 -0.38 -6.89 6.66
N ARG A 46 -1.63 -6.68 6.26
CA ARG A 46 -2.74 -7.61 6.48
C ARG A 46 -3.49 -7.86 5.20
N SER A 47 -4.00 -9.06 5.04
CA SER A 47 -4.96 -9.40 3.99
C SER A 47 -6.27 -9.86 4.63
N ALA A 48 -7.39 -9.55 3.97
CA ALA A 48 -8.70 -10.03 4.37
C ALA A 48 -9.56 -10.25 3.12
N VAL A 49 -10.33 -11.33 3.10
CA VAL A 49 -11.36 -11.53 2.07
C VAL A 49 -12.60 -10.72 2.46
N VAL A 50 -13.03 -9.81 1.59
CA VAL A 50 -14.21 -8.97 1.77
C VAL A 50 -15.06 -9.09 0.51
N SER A 51 -16.28 -9.59 0.63
CA SER A 51 -17.22 -9.73 -0.49
C SER A 51 -16.68 -10.52 -1.70
N GLY A 52 -15.78 -11.48 -1.47
CA GLY A 52 -15.17 -12.29 -2.54
C GLY A 52 -13.91 -11.68 -3.17
N GLU A 53 -13.49 -10.50 -2.74
CA GLU A 53 -12.24 -9.85 -3.12
C GLU A 53 -11.23 -9.88 -1.96
N VAL A 54 -9.95 -9.65 -2.24
CA VAL A 54 -8.93 -9.54 -1.19
C VAL A 54 -8.50 -8.09 -1.02
N ASN A 55 -8.58 -7.63 0.22
CA ASN A 55 -8.05 -6.34 0.65
C ASN A 55 -6.67 -6.54 1.27
N LEU A 56 -5.60 -6.23 0.52
CA LEU A 56 -4.25 -6.14 1.04
C LEU A 56 -4.02 -4.74 1.62
N THR A 57 -3.97 -4.64 2.95
CA THR A 57 -3.81 -3.40 3.68
C THR A 57 -2.38 -3.27 4.21
N ILE A 58 -1.73 -2.15 3.93
CA ILE A 58 -0.41 -1.78 4.46
C ILE A 58 -0.59 -0.53 5.32
N THR A 59 -0.42 -0.68 6.64
CA THR A 59 -0.66 0.37 7.64
C THR A 59 0.64 0.76 8.34
N ASN A 60 0.83 2.04 8.65
CA ASN A 60 1.93 2.50 9.49
C ASN A 60 1.48 3.53 10.54
N ASP A 61 2.07 3.45 11.73
CA ASP A 61 1.78 4.31 12.89
C ASP A 61 2.61 5.60 12.93
N GLY A 62 3.08 6.03 11.74
CA GLY A 62 3.96 7.17 11.58
C GLY A 62 3.21 8.50 11.42
N ILE A 63 3.96 9.50 10.97
CA ILE A 63 3.45 10.80 10.50
C ILE A 63 2.36 10.53 9.46
N GLN A 64 1.20 11.14 9.68
CA GLN A 64 0.07 11.01 8.78
C GLN A 64 0.22 11.93 7.57
N ILE A 65 -0.34 11.48 6.44
CA ILE A 65 -0.55 12.32 5.26
C ILE A 65 -1.60 13.38 5.60
N SER A 66 -1.26 14.66 5.44
CA SER A 66 -2.19 15.77 5.73
C SER A 66 -3.43 15.70 4.86
N GLN A 67 -4.60 16.01 5.43
CA GLN A 67 -5.88 15.89 4.73
C GLN A 67 -5.92 16.69 3.42
N GLU A 68 -5.25 17.83 3.37
CA GLU A 68 -5.16 18.71 2.20
C GLU A 68 -4.54 18.03 0.98
N ILE A 69 -3.58 17.13 1.18
CA ILE A 69 -2.86 16.48 0.08
C ILE A 69 -3.40 15.10 -0.27
N ARG A 70 -4.18 14.46 0.62
CA ARG A 70 -4.74 13.10 0.41
C ARG A 70 -5.43 12.93 -0.94
N PRO A 71 -6.24 13.88 -1.46
CA PRO A 71 -6.89 13.72 -2.76
C PRO A 71 -5.91 13.66 -3.94
N LYS A 72 -4.69 14.18 -3.76
CA LYS A 72 -3.71 14.38 -4.83
C LYS A 72 -2.54 13.42 -4.79
N ILE A 73 -2.40 12.60 -3.73
CA ILE A 73 -1.21 11.76 -3.55
C ILE A 73 -0.98 10.75 -4.67
N PHE A 74 -2.02 10.37 -5.41
CA PHE A 74 -1.94 9.48 -6.55
C PHE A 74 -1.86 10.23 -7.90
N ASP A 75 -1.92 11.55 -7.90
CA ASP A 75 -1.85 12.36 -9.11
C ASP A 75 -0.44 12.35 -9.70
N TYR A 76 -0.36 12.36 -11.02
CA TYR A 76 0.91 12.36 -11.72
C TYR A 76 1.76 13.58 -11.35
N GLY A 77 3.01 13.35 -10.92
CA GLY A 77 3.95 14.40 -10.56
C GLY A 77 3.77 15.00 -9.17
N PHE A 78 2.79 14.54 -8.39
CA PHE A 78 2.59 15.03 -7.02
C PHE A 78 3.74 14.61 -6.09
N SER A 79 4.40 15.57 -5.47
CA SER A 79 5.42 15.38 -4.42
C SER A 79 5.22 16.37 -3.29
N SER A 80 5.43 15.93 -2.05
CA SER A 80 5.48 16.81 -0.88
C SER A 80 6.86 17.44 -0.64
N GLU A 81 7.88 17.10 -1.46
CA GLU A 81 9.25 17.62 -1.36
C GLU A 81 9.74 18.11 -2.73
N GLU A 82 10.35 19.31 -2.79
CA GLU A 82 10.92 19.91 -4.01
C GLU A 82 12.02 19.07 -4.68
N ILE A 83 12.62 18.10 -3.96
CA ILE A 83 13.88 17.44 -4.36
C ILE A 83 13.67 15.99 -4.84
N ARG A 84 12.53 15.35 -4.58
CA ARG A 84 12.24 13.99 -5.06
C ARG A 84 11.05 14.04 -6.02
N ARG A 85 11.32 13.80 -7.31
CA ARG A 85 10.30 13.71 -8.37
C ARG A 85 9.13 12.84 -7.88
N GLY A 86 7.94 13.44 -7.83
CA GLY A 86 6.67 12.91 -7.32
C GLY A 86 6.08 11.73 -8.09
N LEU A 87 6.90 10.70 -8.29
CA LEU A 87 6.56 9.52 -9.08
C LEU A 87 6.11 8.35 -8.21
N GLY A 88 6.32 8.39 -6.88
CA GLY A 88 6.16 7.23 -6.01
C GLY A 88 4.76 6.61 -6.07
N LEU A 89 3.75 7.33 -5.57
CA LEU A 89 2.39 6.80 -5.46
C LEU A 89 1.62 6.82 -6.80
N SER A 90 1.88 7.79 -7.67
CA SER A 90 1.29 7.80 -9.02
C SER A 90 1.79 6.62 -9.87
N TYR A 91 3.05 6.19 -9.71
CA TYR A 91 3.56 4.97 -10.33
C TYR A 91 2.95 3.71 -9.70
N VAL A 92 2.82 3.67 -8.37
CA VAL A 92 2.10 2.57 -7.68
C VAL A 92 0.70 2.41 -8.25
N LYS A 93 -0.06 3.50 -8.39
CA LYS A 93 -1.41 3.46 -8.98
C LYS A 93 -1.40 2.86 -10.38
N LYS A 94 -0.48 3.30 -11.26
CA LYS A 94 -0.33 2.74 -12.61
C LYS A 94 -0.03 1.24 -12.61
N LEU A 95 0.83 0.77 -11.72
CA LEU A 95 1.20 -0.65 -11.64
C LEU A 95 0.04 -1.51 -11.15
N VAL A 96 -0.71 -1.02 -10.14
CA VAL A 96 -1.91 -1.67 -9.62
C VAL A 96 -2.99 -1.72 -10.70
N GLU A 97 -3.24 -0.62 -11.40
CA GLU A 97 -4.19 -0.57 -12.52
C GLU A 97 -3.76 -1.49 -13.68
N ALA A 98 -2.45 -1.64 -13.93
CA ALA A 98 -1.92 -2.57 -14.94
C ALA A 98 -2.00 -4.06 -14.54
N LEU A 99 -2.48 -4.35 -13.32
CA LEU A 99 -2.90 -5.68 -12.86
C LEU A 99 -4.44 -5.81 -12.85
N ASP A 100 -5.18 -4.81 -13.32
CA ASP A 100 -6.64 -4.66 -13.16
C ASP A 100 -7.09 -4.62 -11.69
N TRP A 101 -6.21 -4.17 -10.79
CA TRP A 101 -6.49 -4.00 -9.37
C TRP A 101 -6.78 -2.52 -9.06
N THR A 102 -7.17 -2.22 -7.82
CA THR A 102 -7.31 -0.82 -7.38
C THR A 102 -6.57 -0.55 -6.08
N ILE A 103 -6.21 0.71 -5.83
CA ILE A 103 -5.55 1.15 -4.59
C ILE A 103 -6.23 2.41 -4.04
N THR A 104 -6.37 2.49 -2.72
CA THR A 104 -6.85 3.69 -2.03
C THR A 104 -6.06 3.96 -0.75
N LEU A 105 -6.17 5.19 -0.25
CA LEU A 105 -5.77 5.54 1.12
C LEU A 105 -7.01 5.47 2.01
N ARG A 106 -6.95 4.69 3.09
CA ARG A 106 -8.03 4.59 4.06
C ARG A 106 -8.02 5.80 5.00
N ASP A 107 -9.19 6.37 5.24
CA ASP A 107 -9.36 7.49 6.17
C ASP A 107 -9.49 7.00 7.62
N ILE A 108 -8.37 6.67 8.25
CA ILE A 108 -8.29 6.23 9.65
C ILE A 108 -7.20 6.99 10.42
N ARG A 109 -7.03 6.67 11.71
CA ARG A 109 -6.03 7.26 12.62
C ARG A 109 -4.56 6.95 12.26
N GLU A 110 -4.32 6.06 11.32
CA GLU A 110 -3.00 5.68 10.82
C GLU A 110 -2.96 5.85 9.29
N THR A 111 -1.77 5.95 8.69
CA THR A 111 -1.67 5.93 7.22
C THR A 111 -1.85 4.50 6.77
N ALA A 112 -2.88 4.22 5.98
CA ALA A 112 -3.19 2.86 5.52
C ALA A 112 -3.52 2.85 4.02
N PHE A 113 -2.68 2.19 3.23
CA PHE A 113 -2.96 1.92 1.82
C PHE A 113 -3.68 0.58 1.71
N VAL A 114 -4.73 0.52 0.89
CA VAL A 114 -5.50 -0.70 0.64
C VAL A 114 -5.46 -0.98 -0.85
N ILE A 115 -4.93 -2.16 -1.21
CA ILE A 115 -4.97 -2.70 -2.56
C ILE A 115 -6.11 -3.73 -2.62
N PHE A 116 -7.00 -3.56 -3.59
CA PHE A 116 -8.12 -4.47 -3.83
C PHE A 116 -7.74 -5.40 -4.98
N ILE A 117 -7.72 -6.70 -4.68
CA ILE A 117 -7.40 -7.77 -5.60
C ILE A 117 -8.71 -8.49 -5.95
N PRO A 118 -9.14 -8.46 -7.22
CA PRO A 118 -10.39 -9.06 -7.65
C PRO A 118 -10.31 -10.59 -7.61
N ASN A 119 -11.46 -11.23 -7.43
CA ASN A 119 -11.56 -12.68 -7.34
C ASN A 119 -10.93 -13.43 -8.53
N LYS A 120 -10.98 -12.85 -9.74
CA LYS A 120 -10.42 -13.46 -10.97
C LYS A 120 -8.93 -13.79 -10.85
N ASP A 121 -8.20 -13.07 -9.99
CA ASP A 121 -6.76 -13.26 -9.79
C ASP A 121 -6.46 -14.09 -8.55
N LEU A 122 -7.48 -14.55 -7.81
CA LEU A 122 -7.30 -15.37 -6.61
C LEU A 122 -7.31 -16.86 -6.96
N GLN A 123 -6.40 -17.61 -6.35
CA GLN A 123 -6.44 -19.08 -6.34
C GLN A 123 -7.13 -19.50 -5.04
N ILE A 124 -8.47 -19.57 -5.07
CA ILE A 124 -9.32 -19.98 -3.95
C ILE A 124 -9.82 -21.41 -4.14
#